data_AF-A0AAD9F4G2-F1
#
_entry.id   AF-A0AAD9F4G2-F1
#
_cell.length_a   1.000
_cell.length_b   1.000
_cell.length_c   1.000
_cell.angle_alpha   90.00
_cell.angle_beta   90.00
_cell.angle_gamma   90.00
#
_symmetry.space_group_name_H-M   'P 1'
#
loop_
_entity.id
_entity.type
_entity.pdbx_description
1 polymer ?
#
loop_
_entity_poly.entity_id
_entity_poly.type
_entity_poly.pdbx_seq_one_letter_code
_entity_poly.pdbx_strand_id
1 'polypeptide(L)'
;MVSTIQNTDVKQKEADRAVVVAVTSRAVFDCGVDDGDEVCEVGVAFPLLQVLQRVNERLEISRFCFSSEEDFTESLLKNNVHLFLTTDRDEAAQASQKGVFSALLNEKVASSEQLRVVFCEDAVIRTDTEPPSASQDAAQSFWAQLGEMRRRFGVLDSPLSLLLLTSRGGRESCGAALQTLRSRGLNMDEAYCLAGAPRSPILSLLRPHFLLINHLED
;
A
#
# COMPACT_ATOMS: atom_id res chain seq x y z
N MET A 1 -6.40 -6.31 -24.38
CA MET A 1 -5.87 -7.61 -23.85
C MET A 1 -5.05 -7.30 -22.61
N VAL A 2 -5.56 -7.64 -21.42
CA VAL A 2 -4.85 -7.39 -20.15
C VAL A 2 -3.63 -8.29 -20.07
N SER A 3 -2.44 -7.70 -20.02
CA SER A 3 -1.20 -8.44 -19.80
C SER A 3 -0.73 -8.23 -18.37
N THR A 4 -0.93 -9.26 -17.55
CA THR A 4 -0.23 -9.33 -16.26
C THR A 4 1.15 -9.92 -16.47
N ILE A 5 2.16 -9.06 -16.38
CA ILE A 5 3.56 -9.50 -16.43
C ILE A 5 3.97 -9.91 -15.02
N GLN A 6 4.30 -11.19 -14.85
CA GLN A 6 4.83 -11.73 -13.61
C GLN A 6 6.35 -11.59 -13.59
N ASN A 7 6.90 -11.01 -12.52
CA ASN A 7 8.33 -11.10 -12.29
C ASN A 7 8.71 -12.53 -11.82
N THR A 8 9.44 -13.28 -12.65
CA THR A 8 9.89 -14.65 -12.38
C THR A 8 11.23 -14.75 -11.65
N ASP A 9 11.96 -13.65 -11.53
CA ASP A 9 13.30 -13.62 -10.91
C ASP A 9 13.23 -13.59 -9.38
N VAL A 10 12.05 -13.33 -8.83
CA VAL A 10 11.79 -13.36 -7.40
C VAL A 10 11.58 -14.81 -6.94
N LYS A 11 12.57 -15.38 -6.25
CA LYS A 11 12.46 -16.71 -5.65
C LYS A 11 11.49 -16.69 -4.47
N GLN A 12 10.38 -17.41 -4.60
CA GLN A 12 9.38 -17.54 -3.55
C GLN A 12 9.88 -18.51 -2.46
N LYS A 13 9.94 -18.05 -1.21
CA LYS A 13 10.37 -18.86 -0.07
C LYS A 13 9.21 -19.66 0.54
N GLU A 14 8.02 -19.05 0.66
CA GLU A 14 6.76 -19.68 1.11
C GLU A 14 5.59 -19.20 0.23
N ALA A 15 5.13 -20.02 -0.72
CA ALA A 15 4.11 -19.64 -1.71
C ALA A 15 2.71 -19.44 -1.11
N ASP A 16 2.43 -20.03 0.05
CA ASP A 16 1.16 -19.96 0.79
C ASP A 16 1.05 -18.72 1.69
N ARG A 17 2.18 -18.08 2.03
CA ARG A 17 2.24 -16.92 2.94
C ARG A 17 2.69 -15.62 2.24
N ALA A 18 2.64 -15.68 0.93
CA ALA A 18 3.30 -14.77 0.01
C ALA A 18 2.39 -13.58 -0.32
N VAL A 19 2.82 -12.35 -0.02
CA VAL A 19 2.06 -11.14 -0.38
C VAL A 19 2.26 -10.83 -1.87
N VAL A 20 1.16 -10.71 -2.60
CA VAL A 20 1.14 -10.37 -4.03
C VAL A 20 0.80 -8.88 -4.18
N VAL A 21 1.69 -8.12 -4.82
CA VAL A 21 1.52 -6.68 -5.01
C VAL A 21 1.36 -6.40 -6.50
N ALA A 22 0.34 -5.62 -6.88
CA ALA A 22 0.18 -5.13 -8.23
C ALA A 22 0.47 -3.64 -8.30
N VAL A 23 1.05 -3.20 -9.42
CA VAL A 23 1.35 -1.78 -9.68
C VAL A 23 0.89 -1.43 -11.10
N THR A 24 0.25 -0.30 -11.31
CA THR A 24 -0.11 0.13 -12.67
C THR A 24 1.12 0.43 -13.51
N SER A 25 1.06 0.07 -14.79
CA SER A 25 2.18 0.31 -15.72
C SER A 25 2.50 1.80 -15.85
N ARG A 26 1.48 2.66 -15.82
CA ARG A 26 1.62 4.13 -15.89
C ARG A 26 2.30 4.73 -14.67
N ALA A 27 2.14 4.11 -13.50
CA ALA A 27 2.88 4.54 -12.32
C ALA A 27 4.36 4.17 -12.42
N VAL A 28 4.69 3.13 -13.19
CA VAL A 28 6.06 2.58 -13.32
C VAL A 28 6.81 3.23 -14.48
N PHE A 29 6.10 3.57 -15.54
CA PHE A 29 6.62 4.18 -16.76
C PHE A 29 5.84 5.45 -17.06
N ASP A 30 6.53 6.58 -17.10
CA ASP A 30 5.97 7.82 -17.61
C ASP A 30 6.15 7.79 -19.13
N CYS A 31 5.17 7.23 -19.83
CA CYS A 31 5.16 7.20 -21.29
C CYS A 31 4.33 8.39 -21.77
N GLY A 32 4.99 9.35 -22.41
CA GLY A 32 4.34 10.50 -23.04
C GLY A 32 3.34 10.07 -24.12
N VAL A 33 2.35 10.92 -24.39
CA VAL A 33 1.27 10.62 -25.37
C VAL A 33 1.73 10.88 -26.82
N ASP A 34 2.98 11.28 -27.07
CA ASP A 34 3.42 11.69 -28.40
C ASP A 34 4.92 11.45 -28.58
N ASP A 35 5.28 10.32 -29.20
CA ASP A 35 5.95 10.23 -30.51
C ASP A 35 6.68 8.87 -30.65
N GLY A 36 6.87 8.43 -31.89
CA GLY A 36 7.46 7.13 -32.20
C GLY A 36 8.84 6.91 -31.56
N ASP A 37 9.05 5.70 -31.03
CA ASP A 37 10.34 5.16 -30.54
C ASP A 37 10.85 5.69 -29.18
N GLU A 38 9.95 6.19 -28.31
CA GLU A 38 10.34 6.78 -27.02
C GLU A 38 10.72 5.76 -25.92
N VAL A 39 11.93 5.93 -25.39
CA VAL A 39 12.38 5.37 -24.11
C VAL A 39 11.45 5.90 -23.02
N CYS A 40 10.53 5.07 -22.48
CA CYS A 40 9.66 5.53 -21.40
C CYS A 40 10.52 5.99 -20.21
N GLU A 41 10.21 7.19 -19.70
CA GLU A 41 10.85 7.69 -18.52
C GLU A 41 10.40 6.89 -17.29
N VAL A 42 11.23 6.95 -16.26
CA VAL A 42 11.02 6.21 -15.03
C VAL A 42 9.91 6.88 -14.22
N GLY A 43 8.78 6.18 -14.04
CA GLY A 43 7.63 6.67 -13.30
C GLY A 43 7.81 6.65 -11.78
N VAL A 44 6.87 7.26 -11.07
CA VAL A 44 6.91 7.47 -9.60
C VAL A 44 6.97 6.18 -8.77
N ALA A 45 6.52 5.06 -9.33
CA ALA A 45 6.57 3.75 -8.67
C ALA A 45 7.96 3.10 -8.74
N PHE A 46 8.87 3.58 -9.58
CA PHE A 46 10.15 2.90 -9.77
C PHE A 46 11.07 2.95 -8.54
N PRO A 47 11.24 4.08 -7.81
CA PRO A 47 11.95 4.07 -6.54
C PRO A 47 11.32 3.12 -5.53
N LEU A 48 9.98 3.03 -5.51
CA LEU A 48 9.28 2.04 -4.70
C LEU A 48 9.64 0.63 -5.13
N LEU A 49 9.63 0.30 -6.43
CA LEU A 49 9.98 -1.03 -6.92
C LEU A 49 11.41 -1.42 -6.53
N GLN A 50 12.35 -0.47 -6.57
CA GLN A 50 13.73 -0.70 -6.11
C GLN A 50 13.80 -0.99 -4.60
N VAL A 51 13.10 -0.19 -3.78
CA VAL A 51 13.04 -0.43 -2.33
C VAL A 51 12.35 -1.75 -2.06
N LEU A 52 11.24 -2.04 -2.72
CA LEU A 52 10.52 -3.31 -2.62
C LEU A 52 11.41 -4.48 -2.99
N GLN A 53 12.19 -4.42 -4.07
CA GLN A 53 13.14 -5.48 -4.42
C GLN A 53 14.17 -5.72 -3.31
N ARG A 54 14.75 -4.66 -2.74
CA ARG A 54 15.71 -4.78 -1.62
C ARG A 54 15.06 -5.34 -0.36
N VAL A 55 13.90 -4.81 0.02
CA VAL A 55 13.20 -5.32 1.20
C VAL A 55 12.65 -6.71 0.97
N ASN A 56 12.37 -7.11 -0.27
CA ASN A 56 11.85 -8.43 -0.63
C ASN A 56 12.85 -9.56 -0.33
N GLU A 57 14.16 -9.32 -0.46
CA GLU A 57 15.19 -10.27 -0.01
C GLU A 57 14.98 -10.70 1.45
N ARG A 58 14.30 -9.84 2.23
CA ARG A 58 13.94 -10.05 3.63
C ARG A 58 12.46 -10.41 3.80
N LEU A 59 11.56 -9.76 3.07
CA LEU A 59 10.10 -9.79 3.27
C LEU A 59 9.34 -10.90 2.54
N GLU A 60 9.96 -11.58 1.57
CA GLU A 60 9.33 -12.71 0.84
C GLU A 60 8.03 -12.31 0.09
N ILE A 61 7.94 -11.08 -0.39
CA ILE A 61 6.96 -10.60 -1.38
C ILE A 61 7.12 -11.40 -2.66
N SER A 62 6.05 -12.02 -3.13
CA SER A 62 6.16 -13.19 -4.00
C SER A 62 5.95 -12.92 -5.47
N ARG A 63 5.24 -11.84 -5.80
CA ARG A 63 4.77 -11.60 -7.16
C ARG A 63 4.42 -10.12 -7.35
N PHE A 64 4.97 -9.57 -8.44
CA PHE A 64 4.53 -8.32 -9.02
C PHE A 64 3.62 -8.59 -10.20
N CYS A 65 2.52 -7.85 -10.26
CA CYS A 65 1.57 -7.88 -11.36
C CYS A 65 1.41 -6.47 -11.91
N PHE A 66 1.75 -6.28 -13.19
CA PHE A 66 1.41 -5.04 -13.89
C PHE A 66 0.02 -5.19 -14.51
N SER A 67 -0.77 -4.12 -14.51
CA SER A 67 -2.09 -4.14 -15.16
C SER A 67 -2.24 -2.97 -16.13
N SER A 68 -2.91 -3.24 -17.26
CA SER A 68 -3.25 -2.28 -18.31
C SER A 68 -4.77 -2.10 -18.42
N GLU A 69 -5.22 -0.91 -18.82
CA GLU A 69 -6.54 -0.29 -18.58
C GLU A 69 -7.85 -0.94 -19.13
N GLU A 70 -7.93 -2.23 -19.41
CA GLU A 70 -9.22 -2.87 -19.77
C GLU A 70 -9.57 -3.97 -18.77
N ASP A 71 -10.47 -3.73 -17.82
CA ASP A 71 -10.86 -4.73 -16.78
C ASP A 71 -9.69 -5.21 -15.90
N PHE A 72 -8.86 -4.27 -15.47
CA PHE A 72 -7.74 -4.55 -14.58
C PHE A 72 -8.19 -5.25 -13.29
N THR A 73 -9.41 -5.02 -12.83
CA THR A 73 -9.87 -5.51 -11.53
C THR A 73 -10.16 -7.01 -11.53
N GLU A 74 -10.73 -7.57 -12.61
CA GLU A 74 -10.86 -9.04 -12.73
C GLU A 74 -9.47 -9.71 -12.74
N SER A 75 -8.48 -9.07 -13.38
CA SER A 75 -7.10 -9.54 -13.37
C SER A 75 -6.48 -9.52 -11.97
N LEU A 76 -6.71 -8.47 -11.17
CA LEU A 76 -6.23 -8.40 -9.79
C LEU A 76 -6.76 -9.58 -8.97
N LEU A 77 -8.05 -9.89 -9.11
CA LEU A 77 -8.70 -11.02 -8.41
C LEU A 77 -8.14 -12.36 -8.87
N LYS A 78 -8.05 -12.59 -10.18
CA LYS A 78 -7.53 -13.84 -10.77
C LYS A 78 -6.09 -14.13 -10.33
N ASN A 79 -5.29 -13.09 -10.11
CA ASN A 79 -3.90 -13.21 -9.69
C ASN A 79 -3.71 -13.27 -8.16
N ASN A 80 -4.80 -13.26 -7.38
CA ASN A 80 -4.77 -13.19 -5.91
C ASN A 80 -3.94 -11.99 -5.40
N VAL A 81 -4.15 -10.82 -6.00
CA VAL A 81 -3.47 -9.60 -5.57
C VAL A 81 -3.98 -9.20 -4.18
N HIS A 82 -3.04 -9.03 -3.25
CA HIS A 82 -3.32 -8.63 -1.88
C HIS A 82 -3.24 -7.12 -1.68
N LEU A 83 -2.41 -6.44 -2.49
CA LEU A 83 -2.23 -4.99 -2.46
C LEU A 83 -2.11 -4.46 -3.89
N PHE A 84 -2.97 -3.52 -4.27
CA PHE A 84 -2.89 -2.79 -5.53
C PHE A 84 -2.37 -1.38 -5.30
N LEU A 85 -1.31 -1.00 -6.00
CA LEU A 85 -0.66 0.30 -5.91
C LEU A 85 -0.87 1.08 -7.21
N THR A 86 -1.40 2.28 -7.09
CA THR A 86 -1.63 3.17 -8.23
C THR A 86 -1.43 4.63 -7.84
N THR A 87 -1.21 5.48 -8.84
CA THR A 87 -1.29 6.94 -8.71
C THR A 87 -2.71 7.45 -8.93
N ASP A 88 -3.57 6.64 -9.54
CA ASP A 88 -4.93 7.01 -9.90
C ASP A 88 -5.94 6.68 -8.78
N ARG A 89 -6.69 7.71 -8.40
CA ARG A 89 -7.68 7.65 -7.33
C ARG A 89 -8.89 6.79 -7.68
N ASP A 90 -9.35 6.89 -8.92
CA ASP A 90 -10.52 6.18 -9.41
C ASP A 90 -10.21 4.70 -9.57
N GLU A 91 -9.01 4.34 -10.02
CA GLU A 91 -8.56 2.95 -10.06
C GLU A 91 -8.49 2.32 -8.66
N ALA A 92 -7.93 3.04 -7.69
CA ALA A 92 -7.84 2.58 -6.30
C ALA A 92 -9.25 2.32 -5.72
N ALA A 93 -10.20 3.21 -6.01
CA ALA A 93 -11.59 3.08 -5.59
C ALA A 93 -12.28 1.87 -6.26
N GLN A 94 -12.11 1.70 -7.57
CA GLN A 94 -12.69 0.58 -8.33
C GLN A 94 -12.18 -0.78 -7.83
N ALA A 95 -10.87 -0.92 -7.62
CA ALA A 95 -10.28 -2.13 -7.06
C ALA A 95 -10.80 -2.42 -5.64
N SER A 96 -10.93 -1.38 -4.81
CA SER A 96 -11.47 -1.49 -3.46
C SER A 96 -12.92 -2.00 -3.47
N GLN A 97 -13.77 -1.47 -4.34
CA GLN A 97 -15.18 -1.91 -4.47
C GLN A 97 -15.30 -3.40 -4.84
N LYS A 98 -14.30 -3.96 -5.52
CA LYS A 98 -14.25 -5.37 -5.91
C LYS A 98 -13.54 -6.27 -4.89
N GLY A 99 -13.15 -5.72 -3.74
CA GLY A 99 -12.53 -6.47 -2.64
C GLY A 99 -11.01 -6.63 -2.77
N VAL A 100 -10.34 -5.80 -3.57
CA VAL A 100 -8.87 -5.73 -3.60
C VAL A 100 -8.42 -4.54 -2.78
N PHE A 101 -7.51 -4.76 -1.83
CA PHE A 101 -6.99 -3.67 -1.00
C PHE A 101 -6.07 -2.77 -1.83
N SER A 102 -6.35 -1.47 -1.87
CA SER A 102 -5.64 -0.51 -2.72
C SER A 102 -4.93 0.56 -1.91
N ALA A 103 -3.86 1.11 -2.47
CA ALA A 103 -3.11 2.21 -1.89
C ALA A 103 -2.65 3.21 -2.95
N LEU A 104 -2.53 4.48 -2.54
CA LEU A 104 -1.98 5.53 -3.39
C LEU A 104 -0.48 5.64 -3.23
N LEU A 105 0.21 5.66 -4.37
CA LEU A 105 1.62 5.95 -4.46
C LEU A 105 1.89 7.42 -4.13
N ASN A 106 2.99 7.67 -3.44
CA ASN A 106 3.43 9.03 -3.15
C ASN A 106 4.53 9.43 -4.15
N GLU A 107 4.38 10.57 -4.81
CA GLU A 107 5.34 11.08 -5.79
C GLU A 107 6.70 11.44 -5.15
N LYS A 108 6.70 11.79 -3.86
CA LYS A 108 7.91 12.18 -3.12
C LYS A 108 8.37 11.07 -2.18
N VAL A 109 9.01 10.06 -2.76
CA VAL A 109 9.51 8.88 -2.04
C VAL A 109 10.82 9.19 -1.28
N ALA A 110 10.99 8.63 -0.09
CA ALA A 110 12.23 8.72 0.67
C ALA A 110 13.33 7.81 0.11
N SER A 111 14.60 8.24 0.15
CA SER A 111 15.78 7.37 -0.06
C SER A 111 16.06 6.54 1.20
N SER A 112 15.11 5.69 1.57
CA SER A 112 15.11 4.94 2.82
C SER A 112 15.39 3.46 2.56
N GLU A 113 16.21 2.83 3.38
CA GLU A 113 16.44 1.37 3.34
C GLU A 113 15.21 0.56 3.81
N GLN A 114 14.29 1.22 4.51
CA GLN A 114 13.01 0.66 4.93
C GLN A 114 11.87 1.14 4.04
N LEU A 115 10.94 0.22 3.75
CA LEU A 115 9.66 0.52 3.12
C LEU A 115 8.74 1.20 4.15
N ARG A 116 8.54 2.51 3.98
CA ARG A 116 7.64 3.33 4.81
C ARG A 116 6.22 3.30 4.28
N VAL A 117 5.29 2.89 5.14
CA VAL A 117 3.86 2.80 4.87
C VAL A 117 3.12 3.66 5.88
N VAL A 118 2.31 4.59 5.40
CA VAL A 118 1.46 5.43 6.26
C VAL A 118 0.02 4.95 6.18
N PHE A 119 -0.57 4.66 7.33
CA PHE A 119 -1.97 4.32 7.53
C PHE A 119 -2.74 5.57 7.89
N CYS A 120 -3.71 5.96 7.07
CA CYS A 120 -4.61 7.05 7.41
C CYS A 120 -5.78 6.55 8.28
N GLU A 121 -6.30 7.41 9.16
CA GLU A 121 -7.35 7.05 10.15
C GLU A 121 -8.57 6.37 9.54
N ASP A 122 -9.00 6.83 8.38
CA ASP A 122 -10.11 6.31 7.58
C ASP A 122 -9.89 4.86 7.11
N ALA A 123 -8.62 4.44 6.96
CA ALA A 123 -8.26 3.04 6.75
C ALA A 123 -8.44 2.17 7.97
N VAL A 124 -8.48 2.73 9.18
CA VAL A 124 -8.36 1.97 10.41
C VAL A 124 -9.67 1.91 11.20
N ILE A 125 -10.33 3.06 11.34
CA ILE A 125 -11.47 3.25 12.24
C ILE A 125 -12.77 3.22 11.43
N ARG A 126 -13.59 2.20 11.70
CA ARG A 126 -15.00 2.20 11.29
C ARG A 126 -15.82 3.06 12.24
N THR A 127 -16.82 3.74 11.71
CA THR A 127 -18.05 4.00 12.44
C THR A 127 -18.96 2.78 12.28
N ASP A 128 -19.58 2.30 13.36
CA ASP A 128 -20.45 1.09 13.38
C ASP A 128 -21.70 1.18 12.46
N THR A 129 -21.82 2.25 11.67
CA THR A 129 -22.98 2.57 10.83
C THR A 129 -22.86 2.03 9.41
N GLU A 130 -21.65 1.70 8.96
CA GLU A 130 -21.39 1.20 7.60
C GLU A 130 -21.46 -0.33 7.56
N PRO A 131 -22.14 -0.96 6.58
CA PRO A 131 -22.14 -2.41 6.42
C PRO A 131 -20.71 -2.92 6.14
N PRO A 132 -20.37 -4.15 6.57
CA PRO A 132 -19.09 -4.77 6.21
C PRO A 132 -18.99 -4.91 4.68
N SER A 133 -17.96 -4.30 4.10
CA SER A 133 -17.68 -4.35 2.66
C SER A 133 -16.60 -5.39 2.37
N ALA A 134 -16.60 -5.98 1.17
CA ALA A 134 -15.56 -6.90 0.71
C ALA A 134 -14.14 -6.28 0.80
N SER A 135 -14.03 -4.95 0.67
CA SER A 135 -12.78 -4.22 0.86
C SER A 135 -12.22 -4.32 2.28
N GLN A 136 -13.08 -4.43 3.30
CA GLN A 136 -12.65 -4.50 4.70
C GLN A 136 -12.09 -5.86 5.07
N ASP A 137 -12.70 -6.94 4.59
CA ASP A 137 -12.18 -8.29 4.82
C ASP A 137 -10.81 -8.45 4.14
N ALA A 138 -10.63 -7.85 2.95
CA ALA A 138 -9.35 -7.77 2.28
C ALA A 138 -8.33 -6.94 3.06
N ALA A 139 -8.71 -5.77 3.57
CA ALA A 139 -7.84 -4.91 4.39
C ALA A 139 -7.40 -5.61 5.68
N GLN A 140 -8.32 -6.28 6.38
CA GLN A 140 -8.01 -6.99 7.62
C GLN A 140 -7.07 -8.17 7.36
N SER A 141 -7.32 -8.93 6.30
CA SER A 141 -6.44 -10.03 5.89
C SER A 141 -5.04 -9.52 5.56
N PHE A 142 -4.94 -8.41 4.82
CA PHE A 142 -3.67 -7.77 4.50
C PHE A 142 -2.93 -7.26 5.75
N TRP A 143 -3.62 -6.62 6.70
CA TRP A 143 -2.98 -6.14 7.94
C TRP A 143 -2.48 -7.29 8.81
N ALA A 144 -3.22 -8.38 8.89
CA ALA A 144 -2.78 -9.57 9.63
C ALA A 144 -1.52 -10.17 8.98
N GLN A 145 -1.47 -10.24 7.64
CA GLN A 145 -0.28 -10.66 6.90
C GLN A 145 0.90 -9.72 7.15
N LEU A 146 0.70 -8.40 7.07
CA LEU A 146 1.75 -7.40 7.29
C LEU A 146 2.28 -7.45 8.73
N GLY A 147 1.40 -7.68 9.71
CA GLY A 147 1.76 -7.85 11.11
C GLY A 147 2.60 -9.10 11.32
N GLU A 148 2.22 -10.22 10.68
CA GLU A 148 2.99 -11.46 10.73
C GLU A 148 4.36 -11.33 10.06
N MET A 149 4.45 -10.68 8.89
CA MET A 149 5.73 -10.38 8.23
C MET A 149 6.63 -9.56 9.15
N ARG A 150 6.08 -8.50 9.75
CA ARG A 150 6.82 -7.63 10.68
C ARG A 150 7.30 -8.37 11.93
N ARG A 151 6.52 -9.31 12.47
CA ARG A 151 6.91 -10.12 13.65
C ARG A 151 8.16 -10.97 13.42
N ARG A 152 8.52 -11.27 12.17
CA ARG A 152 9.75 -12.01 11.83
C ARG A 152 11.02 -11.18 12.07
N PHE A 153 10.88 -9.87 12.25
CA PHE A 153 11.99 -8.94 12.47
C PHE A 153 11.97 -8.37 13.88
N GLY A 154 13.16 -8.03 14.39
CA GLY A 154 13.29 -7.24 15.61
C GLY A 154 12.73 -5.83 15.43
N VAL A 155 12.40 -5.17 16.54
CA VAL A 155 11.79 -3.82 16.57
C VAL A 155 12.61 -2.78 15.80
N LEU A 156 13.94 -2.88 15.82
CA LEU A 156 14.84 -1.89 15.22
C LEU A 156 15.32 -2.26 13.80
N ASP A 157 15.19 -3.52 13.41
CA ASP A 157 15.73 -4.05 12.15
C ASP A 157 14.63 -4.45 11.15
N SER A 158 13.39 -4.05 11.40
CA SER A 158 12.30 -4.30 10.47
C SER A 158 12.56 -3.58 9.14
N PRO A 159 12.49 -4.26 7.98
CA PRO A 159 12.54 -3.60 6.68
C PRO A 159 11.25 -2.82 6.37
N LEU A 160 10.22 -2.96 7.22
CA LEU A 160 8.96 -2.21 7.19
C LEU A 160 8.95 -1.15 8.28
N SER A 161 8.62 0.08 7.92
CA SER A 161 8.31 1.17 8.84
C SER A 161 6.83 1.54 8.66
N LEU A 162 6.03 1.28 9.69
CA LEU A 162 4.57 1.46 9.66
C LEU A 162 4.19 2.64 10.54
N LEU A 163 3.56 3.65 9.95
CA LEU A 163 3.19 4.88 10.63
C LEU A 163 1.68 5.05 10.58
N LEU A 164 1.06 5.48 11.68
CA LEU A 164 -0.32 5.92 11.72
C LEU A 164 -0.38 7.44 11.58
N LEU A 165 -1.22 7.95 10.68
CA LEU A 165 -1.52 9.37 10.52
C LEU A 165 -3.03 9.58 10.69
N THR A 166 -3.40 10.38 11.69
CA THR A 166 -4.82 10.67 11.98
C THR A 166 -5.05 12.17 11.94
N SER A 167 -6.11 12.59 11.24
CA SER A 167 -6.51 14.01 11.23
C SER A 167 -7.16 14.40 12.56
N ARG A 168 -7.74 13.44 13.29
CA ARG A 168 -8.26 13.66 14.63
C ARG A 168 -7.16 13.71 15.68
N GLY A 169 -7.50 14.28 16.82
CA GLY A 169 -6.61 14.43 17.96
C GLY A 169 -7.19 13.77 19.21
N GLY A 170 -6.36 13.69 20.25
CA GLY A 170 -6.78 13.24 21.56
C GLY A 170 -6.61 11.74 21.81
N ARG A 171 -6.63 11.40 23.09
CA ARG A 171 -6.39 10.03 23.59
C ARG A 171 -7.41 9.03 23.05
N GLU A 172 -8.67 9.44 22.98
CA GLU A 172 -9.77 8.53 22.64
C GLU A 172 -9.75 8.14 21.16
N SER A 173 -9.57 9.09 20.23
CA SER A 173 -9.57 8.80 18.80
C SER A 173 -8.27 8.10 18.36
N CYS A 174 -7.11 8.70 18.66
CA CYS A 174 -5.82 8.15 18.23
C CYS A 174 -5.49 6.84 18.96
N GLY A 175 -5.83 6.76 20.25
CA GLY A 175 -5.68 5.54 21.05
C GLY A 175 -6.58 4.40 20.56
N ALA A 176 -7.84 4.69 20.22
CA ALA A 176 -8.73 3.68 19.64
C ALA A 176 -8.21 3.17 18.29
N ALA A 177 -7.69 4.03 17.42
CA ALA A 177 -7.08 3.62 16.15
C ALA A 177 -5.94 2.63 16.37
N LEU A 178 -5.01 2.98 17.27
CA LEU A 178 -3.88 2.12 17.62
C LEU A 178 -4.33 0.80 18.26
N GLN A 179 -5.35 0.84 19.11
CA GLN A 179 -5.89 -0.36 19.75
C GLN A 179 -6.56 -1.29 18.73
N THR A 180 -7.28 -0.74 17.75
CA THR A 180 -7.88 -1.48 16.64
C THR A 180 -6.82 -2.14 15.76
N LEU A 181 -5.74 -1.45 15.42
CA LEU A 181 -4.65 -2.05 14.65
C LEU A 181 -3.99 -3.19 15.44
N ARG A 182 -3.75 -2.97 16.75
CA ARG A 182 -3.15 -3.97 17.63
C ARG A 182 -4.03 -5.22 17.78
N SER A 183 -5.34 -5.07 17.94
CA SER A 183 -6.25 -6.21 18.02
C SER A 183 -6.32 -7.01 16.71
N ARG A 184 -6.04 -6.36 15.58
CA ARG A 184 -5.92 -6.98 14.25
C ARG A 184 -4.51 -7.51 13.95
N GLY A 185 -3.60 -7.48 14.93
CA GLY A 185 -2.25 -8.05 14.82
C GLY A 185 -1.20 -7.11 14.21
N LEU A 186 -1.52 -5.84 14.00
CA LEU A 186 -0.63 -4.87 13.38
C LEU A 186 -0.17 -3.80 14.38
N ASN A 187 1.14 -3.74 14.63
CA ASN A 187 1.75 -2.72 15.47
C ASN A 187 2.34 -1.60 14.61
N MET A 188 2.10 -0.35 15.01
CA MET A 188 2.69 0.84 14.38
C MET A 188 3.99 1.22 15.08
N ASP A 189 4.97 1.72 14.33
CA ASP A 189 6.21 2.32 14.85
C ASP A 189 5.94 3.70 15.44
N GLU A 190 5.19 4.50 14.70
CA GLU A 190 4.95 5.90 15.00
C GLU A 190 3.48 6.25 14.77
N ALA A 191 2.97 7.22 15.53
CA ALA A 191 1.60 7.71 15.40
C ALA A 191 1.58 9.23 15.46
N TYR A 192 0.98 9.85 14.44
CA TYR A 192 0.84 11.29 14.28
C TYR A 192 -0.63 11.66 14.35
N CYS A 193 -1.07 12.17 15.51
CA CYS A 193 -2.44 12.65 15.72
C CYS A 193 -2.49 14.16 15.53
N LEU A 194 -3.05 14.62 14.41
CA LEU A 194 -2.91 16.00 13.94
C LEU A 194 -3.89 16.99 14.60
N ALA A 195 -4.96 16.50 15.25
CA ALA A 195 -5.94 17.36 15.93
C ALA A 195 -6.51 18.49 15.05
N GLY A 196 -6.76 18.21 13.78
CA GLY A 196 -7.26 19.16 12.78
C GLY A 196 -6.16 19.89 11.99
N ALA A 197 -4.88 19.69 12.32
CA ALA A 197 -3.78 20.22 11.53
C ALA A 197 -3.71 19.54 10.13
N PRO A 198 -3.23 20.26 9.10
CA PRO A 198 -3.15 19.71 7.75
C PRO A 198 -2.16 18.53 7.68
N ARG A 199 -2.51 17.51 6.88
CA ARG A 199 -1.68 16.31 6.67
C ARG A 199 -0.44 16.59 5.81
N SER A 200 -0.56 17.50 4.85
CA SER A 200 0.45 17.76 3.83
C SER A 200 1.87 18.07 4.37
N PRO A 201 2.04 18.94 5.40
CA PRO A 201 3.37 19.20 5.96
C PRO A 201 4.02 17.96 6.58
N ILE A 202 3.24 17.13 7.29
CA ILE A 202 3.74 15.91 7.91
C ILE A 202 4.08 14.86 6.85
N LEU A 203 3.22 14.67 5.84
CA LEU A 203 3.52 13.76 4.73
C LEU A 203 4.78 14.16 3.97
N SER A 204 5.01 15.47 3.78
CA SER A 204 6.22 16.01 3.17
C SER A 204 7.49 15.71 3.98
N LEU A 205 7.37 15.64 5.31
CA LEU A 205 8.47 15.27 6.20
C LEU A 205 8.73 13.76 6.19
N LEU A 206 7.65 12.97 6.33
CA LEU A 206 7.72 11.52 6.46
C LEU A 206 8.17 10.83 5.17
N ARG A 207 7.79 11.41 4.01
CA ARG A 207 8.06 10.88 2.66
C ARG A 207 7.77 9.38 2.56
N PRO A 208 6.52 8.94 2.86
CA PRO A 208 6.15 7.54 2.74
C PRO A 208 6.28 7.05 1.31
N HIS A 209 6.42 5.73 1.12
CA HIS A 209 6.44 5.15 -0.22
C HIS A 209 5.03 5.01 -0.78
N PHE A 210 4.08 4.64 0.07
CA PHE A 210 2.65 4.66 -0.25
C PHE A 210 1.79 4.93 0.99
N LEU A 211 0.57 5.38 0.72
CA LEU A 211 -0.43 5.78 1.70
C LEU A 211 -1.62 4.82 1.61
N LEU A 212 -2.01 4.26 2.75
CA LEU A 212 -3.22 3.46 2.88
C LEU A 212 -4.37 4.37 3.29
N ILE A 213 -5.31 4.56 2.37
CA ILE A 213 -6.46 5.48 2.48
C ILE A 213 -7.71 4.67 2.10
N ASN A 214 -8.79 4.80 2.87
CA ASN A 214 -10.06 4.08 2.65
C ASN A 214 -11.12 5.00 2.07
N HIS A 215 -11.04 6.30 2.41
CA HIS A 215 -11.92 7.33 1.91
C HIS A 215 -11.09 8.42 1.26
N LEU A 216 -11.25 8.51 -0.05
CA LEU A 216 -10.59 9.46 -0.93
C LEU A 216 -11.23 10.86 -0.84
N GLU A 217 -11.59 11.32 0.34
CA GLU A 217 -12.08 12.68 0.57
C GLU A 217 -11.00 13.50 1.28
N ASP A 218 -10.81 14.73 0.80
CA ASP A 218 -9.72 15.66 1.13
C ASP A 218 -9.63 16.07 2.61
#